data_AF-A0A9K3KQB8-F1
#
_entry.id   AF-A0A9K3KQB8-F1
#
_cell.length_a   1.000
_cell.length_b   1.000
_cell.length_c   1.000
_cell.angle_alpha   90.00
_cell.angle_beta   90.00
_cell.angle_gamma   90.00
#
_symmetry.space_group_name_H-M   'P 1'
#
loop_
_entity.id
_entity.type
_entity.pdbx_description
1 polymer ?
#
loop_
_entity_poly.entity_id
_entity_poly.type
_entity_poly.pdbx_seq_one_letter_code
_entity_poly.pdbx_strand_id
1 'polypeptide(L)'
;MLSILLLSVFLLIDRLEAWNSRPFPFLQPEWQKVALQRRSFLSSATAMLTSAVLPVDSVVASASDNQNLIDVYFGCGCFWHVQHEFVEAERKILGRNDEQLTSRAAYAGGRLGMKDSKVCYHNVAQISDYGSLGHAEVVSVKIPKENFPDFAVEYCKLFRNGMRPDQLGDRGPEYRNLVGFTGGAGSDLAMQLIEASKVTGDQLDFAVGRGGDTTAKGGADSDIPRLVWIMDSDVYPAIVAENYHQFHDGFMFGEDYSNAYNSLAQMFAKLGEDFGRCPRV
;
A
#
# COMPACT_ATOMS: atom_id res chain seq x y z
N MET A 1 -11.18 -20.69 -68.83
CA MET A 1 -11.53 -20.69 -67.39
C MET A 1 -10.24 -20.67 -66.57
N LEU A 2 -9.59 -19.51 -66.51
CA LEU A 2 -8.40 -19.28 -65.68
C LEU A 2 -8.33 -17.78 -65.41
N SER A 3 -9.04 -17.34 -64.37
CA SER A 3 -8.95 -16.00 -63.78
C SER A 3 -9.77 -16.05 -62.50
N ILE A 4 -9.35 -15.33 -61.45
CA ILE A 4 -9.85 -15.37 -60.06
C ILE A 4 -9.09 -16.36 -59.16
N LEU A 5 -7.79 -16.11 -58.91
CA LEU A 5 -7.13 -16.62 -57.69
C LEU A 5 -5.83 -15.86 -57.32
N LEU A 6 -5.75 -14.57 -57.63
CA LEU A 6 -4.55 -13.75 -57.35
C LEU A 6 -4.85 -12.38 -56.69
N LEU A 7 -6.08 -12.15 -56.20
CA LEU A 7 -6.45 -10.88 -55.57
C LEU A 7 -6.69 -10.94 -54.04
N SER A 8 -6.43 -12.08 -53.39
CA SER A 8 -6.76 -12.26 -51.96
C SER A 8 -5.54 -12.26 -51.02
N VAL A 9 -4.32 -12.14 -51.55
CA VAL A 9 -3.08 -12.24 -50.73
C VAL A 9 -2.44 -10.86 -50.48
N PHE A 10 -2.85 -9.81 -51.18
CA PHE A 10 -2.29 -8.46 -51.00
C PHE A 10 -3.06 -7.55 -50.02
N LEU A 11 -4.17 -8.01 -49.43
CA LEU A 11 -4.96 -7.23 -48.46
C LEU A 11 -4.79 -7.67 -46.99
N LEU A 12 -3.86 -8.61 -46.72
CA LEU A 12 -3.59 -9.08 -45.35
C LEU A 12 -2.19 -8.72 -44.80
N ILE A 13 -1.34 -8.06 -45.58
CA ILE A 13 0.01 -7.68 -45.13
C ILE A 13 0.09 -6.20 -44.69
N ASP A 14 -0.81 -5.33 -45.13
CA ASP A 14 -0.82 -3.90 -44.75
C ASP A 14 -1.49 -3.58 -43.40
N ARG A 15 -1.83 -4.59 -42.59
CA ARG A 15 -2.48 -4.39 -41.27
C ARG A 15 -1.70 -4.92 -40.07
N LEU A 16 -0.44 -5.33 -40.27
CA LEU A 16 0.44 -5.80 -39.19
C LEU A 16 1.66 -4.89 -38.91
N GLU A 17 1.82 -3.77 -39.62
CA GLU A 17 2.90 -2.79 -39.37
C GLU A 17 2.45 -1.45 -38.78
N ALA A 18 1.18 -1.31 -38.38
CA ALA A 18 0.65 -0.04 -37.84
C ALA A 18 0.56 0.03 -36.29
N TRP A 19 1.21 -0.90 -35.57
CA TRP A 19 1.18 -0.97 -34.10
C TRP A 19 2.55 -0.76 -33.43
N ASN A 20 3.53 -0.25 -34.17
CA ASN A 20 4.87 -0.04 -33.64
C ASN A 20 5.48 1.27 -34.18
N SER A 21 4.99 2.42 -33.70
CA SER A 21 5.66 3.74 -33.79
C SER A 21 4.73 4.89 -33.40
N ARG A 22 4.30 4.93 -32.13
CA ARG A 22 3.96 6.21 -31.50
C ARG A 22 4.81 6.36 -30.25
N PRO A 23 5.84 7.23 -30.27
CA PRO A 23 6.51 7.59 -29.03
C PRO A 23 5.48 8.30 -28.15
N PHE A 24 5.11 7.67 -27.04
CA PHE A 24 4.44 8.38 -25.96
C PHE A 24 5.36 9.54 -25.56
N PRO A 25 4.86 10.78 -25.47
CA PRO A 25 5.66 11.86 -24.95
C PRO A 25 5.96 11.53 -23.49
N PHE A 26 7.22 11.20 -23.22
CA PHE A 26 7.82 11.21 -21.90
C PHE A 26 7.72 12.64 -21.38
N LEU A 27 6.59 12.96 -20.75
CA LEU A 27 6.42 14.16 -19.97
C LEU A 27 7.33 14.00 -18.75
N GLN A 28 8.52 14.58 -18.83
CA GLN A 28 9.34 14.78 -17.65
C GLN A 28 8.52 15.55 -16.62
N PRO A 29 8.34 15.02 -15.41
CA PRO A 29 7.52 15.70 -14.43
C PRO A 29 8.25 16.93 -13.88
N GLU A 30 7.56 18.07 -13.93
CA GLU A 30 8.09 19.43 -13.77
C GLU A 30 8.48 19.82 -12.32
N TRP A 31 8.75 18.84 -11.44
CA TRP A 31 9.03 19.07 -10.02
C TRP A 31 10.53 19.31 -9.70
N GLN A 32 11.42 19.35 -10.70
CA GLN A 32 12.85 19.62 -10.49
C GLN A 32 13.23 21.09 -10.20
N LYS A 33 12.27 21.96 -9.86
CA LYS A 33 12.55 23.38 -9.56
C LYS A 33 11.97 23.84 -8.22
N VAL A 34 12.41 23.25 -7.11
CA VAL A 34 12.41 23.95 -5.83
C VAL A 34 13.78 23.79 -5.18
N ALA A 35 14.57 24.85 -5.30
CA ALA A 35 15.87 24.97 -4.68
C ALA A 35 15.75 25.09 -3.16
N LEU A 36 16.62 24.34 -2.48
CA LEU A 36 16.96 24.45 -1.06
C LEU A 36 17.07 25.91 -0.58
N GLN A 37 16.29 26.26 0.45
CA GLN A 37 16.62 27.37 1.34
C GLN A 37 17.01 26.82 2.72
N ARG A 38 18.30 26.51 2.87
CA ARG A 38 18.96 26.35 4.17
C ARG A 38 18.95 27.69 4.88
N ARG A 39 18.30 27.80 6.04
CA ARG A 39 18.59 28.85 7.02
C ARG A 39 19.30 28.22 8.20
N SER A 40 20.62 28.38 8.20
CA SER A 40 21.50 28.21 9.35
C SER A 40 21.17 29.26 10.41
N PHE A 41 20.90 28.82 11.63
CA PHE A 41 21.06 29.65 12.82
C PHE A 41 22.15 29.05 13.71
N LEU A 42 23.30 29.73 13.72
CA LEU A 42 24.32 29.62 14.74
C LEU A 42 23.90 30.53 15.90
N SER A 43 23.86 30.01 17.12
CA SER A 43 24.02 30.79 18.34
C SER A 43 24.98 30.08 19.27
N SER A 44 26.00 30.83 19.68
CA SER A 44 27.14 30.41 20.46
C SER A 44 26.86 30.35 21.97
N ALA A 45 27.56 29.41 22.62
CA ALA A 45 28.20 29.44 23.94
C ALA A 45 27.36 29.74 25.21
N THR A 46 27.50 28.87 26.23
CA THR A 46 28.38 29.09 27.39
C THR A 46 28.47 27.80 28.23
N ALA A 47 29.68 27.42 28.61
CA ALA A 47 30.00 26.30 29.50
C ALA A 47 29.75 26.64 30.97
N MET A 48 29.42 25.65 31.82
CA MET A 48 30.01 25.47 33.15
C MET A 48 29.49 24.23 33.91
N LEU A 49 30.43 23.63 34.66
CA LEU A 49 30.33 22.75 35.84
C LEU A 49 30.20 21.24 35.64
N THR A 50 31.36 20.61 35.89
CA THR A 50 31.63 19.20 36.16
C THR A 50 30.99 18.72 37.46
N SER A 51 30.22 17.64 37.38
CA SER A 51 30.01 16.68 38.48
C SER A 51 30.15 15.28 37.94
N ALA A 52 31.16 14.56 38.43
CA ALA A 52 31.39 13.16 38.11
C ALA A 52 30.30 12.29 38.77
N VAL A 53 29.46 11.68 37.94
CA VAL A 53 28.55 10.59 38.34
C VAL A 53 28.88 9.41 37.45
N LEU A 54 29.15 8.26 38.08
CA LEU A 54 29.52 7.00 37.46
C LEU A 54 28.44 6.54 36.46
N PRO A 55 28.77 6.12 35.23
CA PRO A 55 27.79 5.45 34.39
C PRO A 55 27.66 4.01 34.90
N VAL A 56 26.54 3.70 35.53
CA VAL A 56 26.01 2.34 35.53
C VAL A 56 25.50 2.14 34.12
N ASP A 57 26.10 1.23 33.35
CA ASP A 57 25.62 0.78 32.04
C ASP A 57 24.25 0.10 32.23
N SER A 58 23.23 0.93 32.38
CA SER A 58 21.85 0.56 32.13
C SER A 58 21.68 0.72 30.64
N VAL A 59 21.72 -0.39 29.92
CA VAL A 59 21.28 -0.49 28.53
C VAL A 59 19.78 -0.26 28.53
N VAL A 60 19.38 0.99 28.71
CA VAL A 60 18.02 1.44 28.42
C VAL A 60 17.97 1.50 26.91
N ALA A 61 17.34 0.49 26.31
CA ALA A 61 16.95 0.51 24.91
C ALA A 61 16.31 1.88 24.62
N SER A 62 16.97 2.65 23.77
CA SER A 62 16.64 4.04 23.53
C SER A 62 15.22 4.14 22.97
N ALA A 63 14.34 4.84 23.67
CA ALA A 63 13.01 5.26 23.22
C ALA A 63 13.06 6.27 22.04
N SER A 64 14.16 6.30 21.28
CA SER A 64 14.38 7.17 20.12
C SER A 64 13.81 6.61 18.81
N ASP A 65 13.33 5.37 18.81
CA ASP A 65 12.85 4.69 17.59
C ASP A 65 11.49 5.20 17.08
N ASN A 66 10.84 6.07 17.86
CA ASN A 66 9.49 6.57 17.58
C ASN A 66 9.46 7.97 16.93
N GLN A 67 10.62 8.51 16.54
CA GLN A 67 10.72 9.92 16.10
C GLN A 67 10.43 10.13 14.60
N ASN A 68 10.39 9.08 13.77
CA ASN A 68 10.16 9.19 12.31
C ASN A 68 9.28 8.07 11.72
N LEU A 69 8.29 7.57 12.49
CA LEU A 69 7.32 6.64 11.91
C LEU A 69 6.43 7.36 10.89
N ILE A 70 6.25 6.74 9.74
CA ILE A 70 5.30 7.15 8.71
C ILE A 70 4.14 6.16 8.67
N ASP A 71 2.94 6.67 8.43
CA ASP A 71 1.76 5.86 8.12
C ASP A 71 1.75 5.57 6.62
N VAL A 72 1.78 4.29 6.27
CA VAL A 72 1.70 3.82 4.88
C VAL A 72 0.70 2.68 4.79
N TYR A 73 0.14 2.47 3.61
CA TYR A 73 -0.69 1.30 3.37
C TYR A 73 -0.37 0.61 2.05
N PHE A 74 -0.58 -0.71 2.02
CA PHE A 74 -0.32 -1.57 0.88
C PHE A 74 -1.55 -2.45 0.60
N GLY A 75 -2.03 -2.44 -0.63
CA GLY A 75 -3.13 -3.29 -1.10
C GLY A 75 -2.75 -4.03 -2.37
N CYS A 76 -3.11 -5.30 -2.43
CA CYS A 76 -2.92 -6.19 -3.57
C CYS A 76 -3.78 -7.44 -3.40
N GLY A 77 -5.11 -7.28 -3.42
CA GLY A 77 -6.04 -8.37 -3.19
C GLY A 77 -6.57 -8.43 -1.76
N CYS A 78 -6.97 -9.62 -1.33
CA CYS A 78 -7.48 -9.90 0.00
C CYS A 78 -6.49 -9.48 1.08
N PHE A 79 -6.90 -8.57 1.96
CA PHE A 79 -6.02 -8.03 3.00
C PHE A 79 -5.61 -9.05 4.07
N TRP A 80 -6.20 -10.25 4.13
CA TRP A 80 -5.85 -11.27 5.14
C TRP A 80 -4.46 -11.84 4.86
N HIS A 81 -4.23 -12.21 3.59
CA HIS A 81 -2.91 -12.64 3.13
C HIS A 81 -1.90 -11.50 3.28
N VAL A 82 -2.26 -10.29 2.82
CA VAL A 82 -1.36 -9.13 2.90
C VAL A 82 -1.02 -8.82 4.36
N GLN A 83 -1.96 -8.92 5.30
CA GLN A 83 -1.70 -8.61 6.71
C GLN A 83 -0.69 -9.59 7.30
N HIS A 84 -0.82 -10.87 6.98
CA HIS A 84 0.14 -11.88 7.42
C HIS A 84 1.56 -11.55 6.93
N GLU A 85 1.71 -11.30 5.63
CA GLU A 85 3.03 -11.01 5.03
C GLU A 85 3.67 -9.74 5.63
N PHE A 86 2.87 -8.72 5.94
CA PHE A 86 3.38 -7.49 6.56
C PHE A 86 3.67 -7.63 8.06
N VAL A 87 2.95 -8.49 8.78
CA VAL A 87 3.32 -8.88 10.15
C VAL A 87 4.67 -9.61 10.16
N GLU A 88 4.90 -10.54 9.23
CA GLU A 88 6.19 -11.21 9.10
C GLU A 88 7.31 -10.24 8.68
N ALA A 89 7.01 -9.27 7.81
CA ALA A 89 7.94 -8.21 7.45
C ALA A 89 8.32 -7.34 8.66
N GLU A 90 7.37 -6.94 9.52
CA GLU A 90 7.65 -6.21 10.76
C GLU A 90 8.55 -7.00 11.71
N ARG A 91 8.27 -8.30 11.90
CA ARG A 91 9.11 -9.17 12.74
C ARG A 91 10.53 -9.28 12.18
N LYS A 92 10.66 -9.46 10.87
CA LYS A 92 11.94 -9.73 10.21
C LYS A 92 12.80 -8.47 10.01
N ILE A 93 12.20 -7.38 9.55
CA ILE A 93 12.89 -6.15 9.16
C ILE A 93 13.10 -5.25 10.39
N LEU A 94 12.06 -5.11 11.22
CA LEU A 94 12.07 -4.19 12.36
C LEU A 94 12.35 -4.89 13.70
N GLY A 95 12.34 -6.21 13.74
CA GLY A 95 12.54 -6.96 14.99
C GLY A 95 11.39 -6.79 15.98
N ARG A 96 10.20 -6.40 15.51
CA ARG A 96 9.04 -6.17 16.38
C ARG A 96 8.56 -7.47 17.00
N ASN A 97 8.29 -7.43 18.30
CA ASN A 97 7.52 -8.47 18.97
C ASN A 97 6.01 -8.24 18.77
N ASP A 98 5.20 -9.20 19.22
CA ASP A 98 3.76 -9.19 18.99
C ASP A 98 3.05 -7.92 19.51
N GLU A 99 3.46 -7.37 20.65
CA GLU A 99 2.87 -6.15 21.23
C GLU A 99 3.23 -4.88 20.45
N GLN A 100 4.29 -4.94 19.64
CA GLN A 100 4.80 -3.82 18.86
C GLN A 100 4.26 -3.80 17.42
N LEU A 101 3.55 -4.85 16.98
CA LEU A 101 3.05 -4.97 15.61
C LEU A 101 2.00 -3.89 15.28
N THR A 102 2.15 -3.26 14.12
CA THR A 102 1.29 -2.13 13.68
C THR A 102 0.45 -2.42 12.45
N SER A 103 0.69 -3.54 11.75
CA SER A 103 -0.06 -3.96 10.57
C SER A 103 -1.53 -4.22 10.93
N ARG A 104 -2.44 -3.49 10.28
CA ARG A 104 -3.89 -3.62 10.43
C ARG A 104 -4.57 -3.73 9.07
N ALA A 105 -5.44 -4.73 8.93
CA ALA A 105 -6.38 -4.77 7.82
C ALA A 105 -7.23 -3.49 7.83
N ALA A 106 -7.39 -2.86 6.67
CA ALA A 106 -8.00 -1.55 6.53
C ALA A 106 -8.63 -1.36 5.13
N TYR A 107 -9.42 -0.31 4.99
CA TYR A 107 -10.03 0.12 3.74
C TYR A 107 -9.44 1.48 3.34
N ALA A 108 -8.94 1.61 2.11
CA ALA A 108 -8.36 2.86 1.62
C ALA A 108 -8.63 3.09 0.12
N GLY A 109 -8.21 4.24 -0.40
CA GLY A 109 -8.34 4.55 -1.83
C GLY A 109 -9.74 5.03 -2.25
N GLY A 110 -10.71 5.09 -1.35
CA GLY A 110 -11.96 5.84 -1.51
C GLY A 110 -11.89 7.21 -0.82
N ARG A 111 -12.83 8.10 -1.13
CA ARG A 111 -13.04 9.37 -0.40
C ARG A 111 -14.39 9.45 0.31
N LEU A 112 -15.28 8.50 0.03
CA LEU A 112 -16.63 8.46 0.58
C LEU A 112 -16.65 7.66 1.90
N GLY A 113 -17.65 7.92 2.75
CA GLY A 113 -17.76 7.29 4.08
C GLY A 113 -16.86 7.89 5.17
N MET A 114 -16.02 8.85 4.78
CA MET A 114 -15.13 9.61 5.67
C MET A 114 -15.85 10.57 6.62
N LYS A 115 -17.15 10.83 6.41
CA LYS A 115 -17.90 11.86 7.16
C LYS A 115 -18.18 11.47 8.61
N ASP A 116 -18.30 10.18 8.89
CA ASP A 116 -18.49 9.64 10.25
C ASP A 116 -17.35 8.68 10.65
N SER A 117 -16.25 8.65 9.88
CA SER A 117 -15.15 7.68 10.00
C SER A 117 -15.61 6.21 10.02
N LYS A 118 -16.72 5.92 9.33
CA LYS A 118 -17.30 4.59 9.27
C LYS A 118 -17.24 4.07 7.84
N VAL A 119 -16.35 3.12 7.64
CA VAL A 119 -16.23 2.28 6.46
C VAL A 119 -16.32 0.85 6.96
N CYS A 120 -17.27 0.09 6.41
CA CYS A 120 -17.65 -1.22 6.89
C CYS A 120 -17.48 -2.25 5.79
N TYR A 121 -17.17 -3.48 6.19
CA TYR A 121 -17.23 -4.61 5.30
C TYR A 121 -18.66 -4.81 4.76
N HIS A 122 -18.78 -5.65 3.73
CA HIS A 122 -20.06 -6.03 3.15
C HIS A 122 -21.06 -6.45 4.22
N ASN A 123 -22.19 -5.74 4.25
CA ASN A 123 -23.27 -5.98 5.18
C ASN A 123 -24.62 -5.90 4.45
N VAL A 124 -25.61 -6.65 4.91
CA VAL A 124 -26.92 -6.77 4.25
C VAL A 124 -27.69 -5.46 4.30
N ALA A 125 -27.38 -4.60 5.27
CA ALA A 125 -27.96 -3.27 5.40
C ALA A 125 -27.36 -2.25 4.41
N GLN A 126 -26.26 -2.59 3.71
CA GLN A 126 -25.52 -1.71 2.80
C GLN A 126 -25.13 -0.37 3.44
N ILE A 127 -24.90 -0.39 4.76
CA ILE A 127 -24.49 0.78 5.53
C ILE A 127 -22.98 0.89 5.44
N SER A 128 -22.50 2.03 4.92
CA SER A 128 -21.07 2.34 4.86
C SER A 128 -20.22 1.24 4.19
N ASP A 129 -20.79 0.49 3.26
CA ASP A 129 -20.09 -0.58 2.53
C ASP A 129 -18.85 -0.05 1.79
N TYR A 130 -17.67 -0.58 2.11
CA TYR A 130 -16.39 -0.04 1.65
C TYR A 130 -16.26 -0.03 0.12
N GLY A 131 -16.76 -1.07 -0.54
CA GLY A 131 -16.76 -1.19 -2.00
C GLY A 131 -17.63 -0.12 -2.67
N SER A 132 -18.85 0.06 -2.18
CA SER A 132 -19.77 1.11 -2.62
C SER A 132 -19.22 2.52 -2.40
N LEU A 133 -18.32 2.68 -1.43
CA LEU A 133 -17.63 3.93 -1.12
C LEU A 133 -16.31 4.12 -1.91
N GLY A 134 -15.95 3.17 -2.76
CA GLY A 134 -14.77 3.21 -3.64
C GLY A 134 -13.46 2.86 -2.95
N HIS A 135 -13.51 2.25 -1.76
CA HIS A 135 -12.31 1.76 -1.09
C HIS A 135 -11.84 0.44 -1.68
N ALA A 136 -10.60 0.07 -1.38
CA ALA A 136 -10.02 -1.24 -1.58
C ALA A 136 -9.51 -1.77 -0.25
N GLU A 137 -9.39 -3.09 -0.17
CA GLU A 137 -8.71 -3.78 0.91
C GLU A 137 -7.21 -3.46 0.89
N VAL A 138 -6.70 -3.02 2.04
CA VAL A 138 -5.29 -2.69 2.25
C VAL A 138 -4.85 -3.13 3.64
N VAL A 139 -3.54 -3.10 3.87
CA VAL A 139 -2.95 -3.18 5.20
C VAL A 139 -2.28 -1.84 5.50
N SER A 140 -2.72 -1.18 6.57
CA SER A 140 -2.07 0.00 7.11
C SER A 140 -0.97 -0.43 8.07
N VAL A 141 0.21 0.18 7.97
CA VAL A 141 1.38 -0.14 8.80
C VAL A 141 2.15 1.14 9.13
N LYS A 142 2.70 1.19 10.35
CA LYS A 142 3.58 2.28 10.79
C LYS A 142 5.03 1.82 10.72
N ILE A 143 5.84 2.43 9.86
CA ILE A 143 7.25 2.04 9.67
C ILE A 143 8.18 3.25 9.80
N PRO A 144 9.43 3.07 10.25
CA PRO A 144 10.44 4.11 10.10
C PRO A 144 10.60 4.45 8.61
N LYS A 145 10.67 5.74 8.26
CA LYS A 145 10.73 6.18 6.86
C LYS A 145 11.88 5.52 6.09
N GLU A 146 13.03 5.33 6.74
CA GLU A 146 14.22 4.67 6.21
C GLU A 146 14.02 3.20 5.83
N ASN A 147 13.04 2.52 6.43
CA ASN A 147 12.73 1.11 6.13
C ASN A 147 11.66 0.97 5.02
N PHE A 148 11.08 2.06 4.53
CA PHE A 148 10.10 2.00 3.44
C PHE A 148 10.59 1.18 2.22
N PRO A 149 11.85 1.32 1.74
CA PRO A 149 12.34 0.51 0.62
C PRO A 149 12.25 -1.00 0.87
N ASP A 150 12.54 -1.46 2.09
CA ASP A 150 12.53 -2.88 2.42
C ASP A 150 11.09 -3.43 2.45
N PHE A 151 10.15 -2.67 3.00
CA PHE A 151 8.72 -3.01 2.96
C PHE A 151 8.16 -2.99 1.54
N ALA A 152 8.58 -2.03 0.71
CA ALA A 152 8.22 -1.97 -0.69
C ALA A 152 8.74 -3.19 -1.49
N VAL A 153 9.92 -3.72 -1.12
CA VAL A 153 10.43 -4.97 -1.70
C VAL A 153 9.56 -6.16 -1.29
N GLU A 154 9.17 -6.28 -0.03
CA GLU A 154 8.26 -7.35 0.41
C GLU A 154 6.90 -7.25 -0.30
N TYR A 155 6.34 -6.04 -0.47
CA TYR A 155 5.15 -5.82 -1.30
C TYR A 155 5.31 -6.33 -2.73
N CYS A 156 6.40 -5.95 -3.42
CA CYS A 156 6.61 -6.33 -4.81
C CYS A 156 6.82 -7.86 -4.96
N LYS A 157 7.34 -8.54 -3.93
CA LYS A 157 7.45 -10.01 -3.90
C LYS A 157 6.10 -10.73 -3.80
N LEU A 158 5.00 -10.04 -3.49
CA LEU A 158 3.67 -10.67 -3.52
C LEU A 158 3.21 -10.97 -4.95
N PHE A 159 3.84 -10.36 -5.94
CA PHE A 159 3.47 -10.52 -7.35
C PHE A 159 4.29 -11.61 -8.05
N ARG A 160 3.62 -12.37 -8.93
CA ARG A 160 4.22 -13.36 -9.82
C ARG A 160 3.76 -13.11 -11.25
N ASN A 161 4.70 -12.81 -12.13
CA ASN A 161 4.43 -12.27 -13.48
C ASN A 161 3.54 -11.02 -13.46
N GLY A 162 3.63 -10.24 -12.37
CA GLY A 162 2.81 -9.06 -12.09
C GLY A 162 1.35 -9.36 -11.74
N MET A 163 1.03 -10.61 -11.41
CA MET A 163 -0.26 -11.03 -10.85
C MET A 163 -0.13 -11.21 -9.34
N ARG A 164 -1.10 -10.72 -8.56
CA ARG A 164 -1.24 -11.07 -7.15
C ARG A 164 -1.78 -12.50 -6.97
N PRO A 165 -1.61 -13.15 -5.80
CA PRO A 165 -1.92 -14.57 -5.61
C PRO A 165 -3.39 -14.93 -5.88
N ASP A 166 -4.30 -14.05 -5.51
CA ASP A 166 -5.76 -14.23 -5.58
C ASP A 166 -6.41 -13.62 -6.83
N GLN A 167 -5.62 -13.11 -7.79
CA GLN A 167 -6.09 -12.30 -8.92
C GLN A 167 -7.22 -12.94 -9.76
N LEU A 168 -7.31 -14.29 -9.76
CA LEU A 168 -8.35 -15.04 -10.47
C LEU A 168 -9.61 -15.31 -9.63
N GLY A 169 -9.52 -15.22 -8.30
CA GLY A 169 -10.62 -15.38 -7.35
C GLY A 169 -11.23 -14.03 -7.00
N ASP A 170 -10.51 -13.23 -6.21
CA ASP A 170 -10.96 -11.93 -5.71
C ASP A 170 -10.71 -10.85 -6.76
N ARG A 171 -11.82 -10.36 -7.34
CA ARG A 171 -11.83 -9.52 -8.53
C ARG A 171 -12.72 -8.32 -8.33
N GLY A 172 -12.25 -7.17 -8.83
CA GLY A 172 -12.99 -5.93 -8.77
C GLY A 172 -12.19 -4.82 -8.08
N PRO A 173 -12.65 -3.57 -8.20
CA PRO A 173 -11.90 -2.41 -7.71
C PRO A 173 -11.57 -2.49 -6.21
N GLU A 174 -12.36 -3.23 -5.43
CA GLU A 174 -12.13 -3.53 -4.01
C GLU A 174 -10.79 -4.26 -3.74
N TYR A 175 -10.27 -4.97 -4.73
CA TYR A 175 -9.06 -5.78 -4.64
C TYR A 175 -7.89 -5.22 -5.47
N ARG A 176 -8.04 -4.01 -6.03
CA ARG A 176 -7.02 -3.38 -6.90
C ARG A 176 -5.69 -3.19 -6.16
N ASN A 177 -4.58 -3.14 -6.89
CA ASN A 177 -3.29 -2.92 -6.27
C ASN A 177 -3.05 -1.42 -6.04
N LEU A 178 -2.69 -1.05 -4.81
CA LEU A 178 -2.43 0.33 -4.43
C LEU A 178 -1.41 0.42 -3.31
N VAL A 179 -0.65 1.51 -3.28
CA VAL A 179 0.23 1.86 -2.16
C VAL A 179 0.00 3.32 -1.83
N GLY A 180 -0.25 3.63 -0.56
CA GLY A 180 -0.51 4.98 -0.11
C GLY A 180 0.46 5.47 0.94
N PHE A 181 0.84 6.73 0.79
CA PHE A 181 1.69 7.49 1.71
C PHE A 181 1.51 8.99 1.45
N THR A 182 1.90 9.81 2.42
CA THR A 182 1.72 11.27 2.34
C THR A 182 2.41 11.84 1.11
N GLY A 183 1.67 12.64 0.33
CA GLY A 183 2.12 13.27 -0.91
C GLY A 183 2.07 12.37 -2.14
N GLY A 184 1.69 11.09 -1.99
CA GLY A 184 1.50 10.13 -3.07
C GLY A 184 2.63 10.16 -4.10
N ALA A 185 2.29 10.20 -5.39
CA ALA A 185 3.27 10.20 -6.48
C ALA A 185 4.24 11.41 -6.49
N GLY A 186 3.97 12.46 -5.72
CA GLY A 186 4.89 13.59 -5.54
C GLY A 186 5.93 13.40 -4.44
N SER A 187 5.83 12.33 -3.65
CA SER A 187 6.73 12.00 -2.55
C SER A 187 7.99 11.27 -3.02
N ASP A 188 9.09 11.37 -2.25
CA ASP A 188 10.32 10.61 -2.50
C ASP A 188 10.11 9.10 -2.37
N LEU A 189 9.11 8.68 -1.59
CA LEU A 189 8.71 7.29 -1.42
C LEU A 189 8.18 6.66 -2.73
N ALA A 190 7.60 7.44 -3.64
CA ALA A 190 7.13 6.93 -4.93
C ALA A 190 8.28 6.37 -5.78
N MET A 191 9.41 7.08 -5.80
CA MET A 191 10.61 6.59 -6.48
C MET A 191 11.18 5.35 -5.79
N GLN A 192 11.17 5.30 -4.45
CA GLN A 192 11.64 4.12 -3.71
C GLN A 192 10.79 2.87 -4.01
N LEU A 193 9.47 3.02 -4.15
CA LEU A 193 8.56 1.94 -4.54
C LEU A 193 8.87 1.42 -5.95
N ILE A 194 9.11 2.34 -6.90
CA ILE A 194 9.48 1.97 -8.28
C ILE A 194 10.84 1.23 -8.29
N GLU A 195 11.83 1.71 -7.55
CA GLU A 195 13.12 1.03 -7.46
C GLU A 195 13.01 -0.35 -6.79
N ALA A 196 12.15 -0.50 -5.77
CA ALA A 196 11.87 -1.80 -5.14
C ALA A 196 11.32 -2.82 -6.15
N SER A 197 10.45 -2.39 -7.08
CA SER A 197 9.92 -3.26 -8.14
C SER A 197 11.05 -3.84 -9.01
N LYS A 198 12.03 -3.01 -9.38
CA LYS A 198 13.18 -3.45 -10.19
C LYS A 198 14.02 -4.52 -9.49
N VAL A 199 14.19 -4.40 -8.16
CA VAL A 199 14.89 -5.43 -7.35
C VAL A 199 14.16 -6.78 -7.42
N THR A 200 12.84 -6.77 -7.59
CA THR A 200 11.99 -7.97 -7.70
C THR A 200 11.66 -8.40 -9.13
N GLY A 201 12.39 -7.89 -10.12
CA GLY A 201 12.24 -8.26 -11.53
C GLY A 201 11.30 -7.37 -12.35
N ASP A 202 10.98 -6.18 -11.87
CA ASP A 202 10.25 -5.12 -12.59
C ASP A 202 8.92 -5.59 -13.18
N GLN A 203 8.14 -6.26 -12.33
CA GLN A 203 6.90 -6.93 -12.72
C GLN A 203 5.69 -6.00 -12.73
N LEU A 204 5.85 -4.75 -12.26
CA LEU A 204 4.75 -3.85 -11.96
C LEU A 204 4.90 -2.52 -12.70
N ASP A 205 3.77 -2.01 -13.14
CA ASP A 205 3.61 -0.66 -13.63
C ASP A 205 3.04 0.22 -12.52
N PHE A 206 3.29 1.53 -12.59
CA PHE A 206 2.85 2.48 -11.55
C PHE A 206 2.09 3.65 -12.18
N ALA A 207 1.00 4.06 -11.54
CA ALA A 207 0.23 5.23 -11.94
C ALA A 207 -0.23 6.05 -10.73
N VAL A 208 -0.48 7.34 -10.95
CA VAL A 208 -1.07 8.21 -9.92
C VAL A 208 -2.50 7.76 -9.66
N GLY A 209 -2.79 7.42 -8.41
CA GLY A 209 -4.12 7.03 -7.97
C GLY A 209 -5.10 8.19 -7.92
N ARG A 210 -6.35 7.92 -8.30
CA ARG A 210 -7.47 8.87 -8.33
C ARG A 210 -8.64 8.43 -7.45
N GLY A 211 -8.51 7.26 -6.83
CA GLY A 211 -9.47 6.61 -5.98
C GLY A 211 -10.63 5.94 -6.72
N GLY A 212 -11.46 5.21 -5.97
CA GLY A 212 -12.57 4.43 -6.53
C GLY A 212 -13.84 5.24 -6.86
N ASP A 213 -13.82 6.57 -6.72
CA ASP A 213 -14.99 7.41 -7.01
C ASP A 213 -15.19 7.56 -8.52
N THR A 214 -16.21 6.89 -9.05
CA THR A 214 -16.57 6.90 -10.48
C THR A 214 -17.03 8.27 -10.99
N THR A 215 -17.34 9.22 -10.10
CA THR A 215 -17.72 10.59 -10.47
C THR A 215 -16.53 11.52 -10.69
N ALA A 216 -15.31 11.08 -10.34
CA ALA A 216 -14.09 11.85 -10.53
C ALA A 216 -13.75 12.01 -12.03
N LYS A 217 -13.32 13.22 -12.42
CA LYS A 217 -12.80 13.47 -13.78
C LYS A 217 -11.55 12.60 -14.01
N GLY A 218 -11.61 11.72 -15.01
CA GLY A 218 -10.50 10.80 -15.35
C GLY A 218 -10.77 9.33 -15.03
N GLY A 219 -11.93 9.00 -14.47
CA GLY A 219 -12.34 7.63 -14.15
C GLY A 219 -11.79 7.13 -12.81
N ALA A 220 -12.42 6.08 -12.27
CA ALA A 220 -12.03 5.43 -11.03
C ALA A 220 -10.85 4.47 -11.22
N ASP A 221 -10.04 4.33 -10.18
CA ASP A 221 -8.97 3.33 -10.12
C ASP A 221 -9.58 1.93 -10.24
N SER A 222 -9.14 1.18 -11.25
CA SER A 222 -9.68 -0.15 -11.57
C SER A 222 -8.72 -1.25 -11.11
N ASP A 223 -9.24 -2.47 -11.00
CA ASP A 223 -8.46 -3.68 -10.80
C ASP A 223 -7.79 -4.10 -12.11
N ILE A 224 -6.58 -3.58 -12.32
CA ILE A 224 -5.77 -3.82 -13.51
C ILE A 224 -4.55 -4.65 -13.09
N PRO A 225 -4.36 -5.86 -13.65
CA PRO A 225 -3.18 -6.65 -13.38
C PRO A 225 -1.90 -5.86 -13.66
N ARG A 226 -0.85 -6.13 -12.87
CA ARG A 226 0.46 -5.46 -12.94
C ARG A 226 0.48 -3.98 -12.55
N LEU A 227 -0.65 -3.29 -12.52
CA LEU A 227 -0.68 -1.86 -12.21
C LEU A 227 -0.87 -1.63 -10.71
N VAL A 228 -0.02 -0.79 -10.13
CA VAL A 228 -0.12 -0.29 -8.75
C VAL A 228 -0.46 1.19 -8.77
N TRP A 229 -1.55 1.56 -8.09
CA TRP A 229 -1.95 2.95 -7.91
C TRP A 229 -1.20 3.57 -6.72
N ILE A 230 -0.44 4.63 -6.97
CA ILE A 230 0.22 5.41 -5.91
C ILE A 230 -0.75 6.46 -5.40
N MET A 231 -1.21 6.27 -4.17
CA MET A 231 -2.22 7.10 -3.52
C MET A 231 -1.57 8.15 -2.62
N ASP A 232 -2.16 9.35 -2.61
CA ASP A 232 -1.87 10.33 -1.55
C ASP A 232 -2.74 10.01 -0.32
N SER A 233 -2.13 9.57 0.77
CA SER A 233 -2.86 9.15 1.97
C SER A 233 -3.55 10.30 2.70
N ASP A 234 -3.14 11.55 2.47
CA ASP A 234 -3.84 12.72 3.04
C ASP A 234 -5.20 12.94 2.37
N VAL A 235 -5.35 12.41 1.15
CA VAL A 235 -6.54 12.52 0.31
C VAL A 235 -7.38 11.24 0.37
N TYR A 236 -6.73 10.09 0.43
CA TYR A 236 -7.33 8.76 0.50
C TYR A 236 -6.76 7.99 1.71
N PRO A 237 -7.15 8.36 2.95
CA PRO A 237 -6.59 7.74 4.14
C PRO A 237 -7.10 6.31 4.30
N ALA A 238 -6.37 5.52 5.07
CA ALA A 238 -6.79 4.19 5.48
C ALA A 238 -7.70 4.26 6.71
N ILE A 239 -8.79 3.49 6.69
CA ILE A 239 -9.72 3.30 7.81
C ILE A 239 -9.61 1.85 8.25
N VAL A 240 -9.19 1.61 9.50
CA VAL A 240 -9.00 0.25 10.04
C VAL A 240 -10.29 -0.55 10.00
N ALA A 241 -10.19 -1.78 9.48
CA ALA A 241 -11.30 -2.72 9.36
C ALA A 241 -11.69 -3.32 10.72
N GLU A 242 -12.84 -3.98 10.74
CA GLU A 242 -13.44 -4.57 11.95
C GLU A 242 -12.56 -5.66 12.58
N ASN A 243 -12.73 -5.87 13.89
CA ASN A 243 -11.93 -6.85 14.66
C ASN A 243 -11.92 -8.26 14.06
N TYR A 244 -13.00 -8.68 13.40
CA TYR A 244 -13.11 -10.03 12.85
C TYR A 244 -12.32 -10.23 11.55
N HIS A 245 -11.81 -9.16 10.93
CA HIS A 245 -10.86 -9.24 9.82
C HIS A 245 -9.41 -9.23 10.27
N GLN A 246 -9.14 -8.80 11.51
CA GLN A 246 -7.78 -8.66 12.00
C GLN A 246 -7.17 -10.03 12.30
N PHE A 247 -5.99 -10.27 11.75
CA PHE A 247 -5.18 -11.47 11.95
C PHE A 247 -5.94 -12.75 11.61
N HIS A 248 -6.68 -12.72 10.50
CA HIS A 248 -7.43 -13.85 9.97
C HIS A 248 -6.55 -14.73 9.07
N ASP A 249 -6.92 -16.00 8.93
CA ASP A 249 -6.35 -16.91 7.94
C ASP A 249 -6.56 -16.39 6.51
N GLY A 250 -5.66 -16.77 5.60
CA GLY A 250 -5.78 -16.41 4.20
C GLY A 250 -6.99 -17.10 3.55
N PHE A 251 -7.44 -16.57 2.42
CA PHE A 251 -8.60 -17.13 1.72
C PHE A 251 -8.24 -18.37 0.88
N MET A 252 -6.97 -18.52 0.47
CA MET A 252 -6.59 -19.64 -0.38
C MET A 252 -6.47 -20.94 0.40
N PHE A 253 -6.71 -22.06 -0.28
CA PHE A 253 -6.53 -23.39 0.30
C PHE A 253 -5.10 -23.58 0.81
N GLY A 254 -4.95 -23.86 2.10
CA GLY A 254 -3.66 -24.07 2.76
C GLY A 254 -3.04 -22.80 3.36
N GLU A 255 -3.75 -21.67 3.36
CA GLU A 255 -3.35 -20.44 4.08
C GLU A 255 -3.89 -20.39 5.52
N ASP A 256 -3.89 -21.53 6.21
CA ASP A 256 -4.17 -21.59 7.65
C ASP A 256 -2.92 -21.13 8.41
N TYR A 257 -3.03 -20.01 9.13
CA TYR A 257 -1.94 -19.46 9.92
C TYR A 257 -1.94 -20.01 11.34
N SER A 258 -0.87 -19.72 12.08
CA SER A 258 -0.71 -20.24 13.43
C SER A 258 -1.74 -19.67 14.40
N ASN A 259 -2.14 -20.46 15.41
CA ASN A 259 -2.97 -19.96 16.51
C ASN A 259 -2.35 -18.75 17.23
N ALA A 260 -1.01 -18.64 17.24
CA ALA A 260 -0.32 -17.49 17.80
C ALA A 260 -0.64 -16.21 17.03
N TYR A 261 -0.59 -16.27 15.69
CA TYR A 261 -1.00 -15.17 14.81
C TYR A 261 -2.51 -14.86 14.97
N ASN A 262 -3.38 -15.86 14.91
CA ASN A 262 -4.84 -15.67 15.00
C ASN A 262 -5.30 -15.10 16.36
N SER A 263 -4.46 -15.25 17.41
CA SER A 263 -4.74 -14.70 18.74
C SER A 263 -4.36 -13.22 18.90
N LEU A 264 -3.64 -12.62 17.93
CA LEU A 264 -3.20 -11.22 17.99
C LEU A 264 -4.37 -10.24 18.06
N ALA A 265 -5.47 -10.49 17.34
CA ALA A 265 -6.67 -9.64 17.40
C ALA A 265 -7.19 -9.53 18.85
N GLN A 266 -7.28 -10.67 19.54
CA GLN A 266 -7.74 -10.70 20.93
C GLN A 266 -6.72 -10.05 21.88
N MET A 267 -5.42 -10.21 21.62
CA MET A 267 -4.38 -9.53 22.39
C MET A 267 -4.53 -8.01 22.29
N PHE A 268 -4.59 -7.45 21.08
CA PHE A 268 -4.71 -6.02 20.87
C PHE A 268 -6.04 -5.45 21.42
N ALA A 269 -7.14 -6.19 21.28
CA ALA A 269 -8.40 -5.83 21.93
C ALA A 269 -8.28 -5.76 23.46
N LYS A 270 -7.53 -6.67 24.09
CA LYS A 270 -7.25 -6.63 25.55
C LYS A 270 -6.34 -5.46 25.93
N LEU A 271 -5.45 -5.04 25.03
CA LEU A 271 -4.62 -3.84 25.19
C LEU A 271 -5.40 -2.53 24.94
N GLY A 272 -6.68 -2.62 24.57
CA GLY A 272 -7.59 -1.47 24.45
C GLY A 272 -7.75 -0.94 23.02
N GLU A 273 -7.27 -1.67 22.01
CA GLU A 273 -7.51 -1.29 20.61
C GLU A 273 -8.98 -1.51 20.24
N ASP A 274 -9.64 -0.46 19.72
CA ASP A 274 -11.05 -0.49 19.28
C ASP A 274 -11.10 -0.53 17.76
N PHE A 275 -11.26 -1.74 17.22
CA PHE A 275 -11.53 -1.96 15.80
C PHE A 275 -13.01 -1.66 15.54
N GLY A 276 -13.28 -0.69 14.66
CA GLY A 276 -14.57 0.00 14.44
C GLY A 276 -15.86 -0.83 14.61
N ARG A 277 -16.93 -0.12 14.99
CA ARG A 277 -18.26 -0.72 15.22
C ARG A 277 -19.12 -0.66 13.97
N CYS A 278 -18.96 -1.65 13.10
CA CYS A 278 -19.86 -1.89 11.98
C CYS A 278 -20.95 -2.91 12.35
N PRO A 279 -22.13 -2.84 11.73
CA PRO A 279 -23.15 -3.87 11.88
C PRO A 279 -22.56 -5.22 11.52
N ARG A 280 -22.71 -6.22 12.40
CA ARG A 280 -22.51 -7.61 11.99
C ARG A 280 -23.77 -8.02 11.25
N VAL A 281 -23.57 -8.56 10.05
CA VAL A 281 -24.60 -9.09 9.13
C VAL A 281 -25.60 -8.05 8.63
#